data_AF-A0AAD8EXI9-F1
#
_entry.id   AF-A0AAD8EXI9-F1
#
_cell.length_a   1.000
_cell.length_b   1.000
_cell.length_c   1.000
_cell.angle_alpha   90.00
_cell.angle_beta   90.00
_cell.angle_gamma   90.00
#
_symmetry.space_group_name_H-M   'P 1'
#
loop_
_entity.id
_entity.type
_entity.pdbx_description
1 polymer ?
#
loop_
_entity_poly.entity_id
_entity_poly.type
_entity_poly.pdbx_seq_one_letter_code
_entity_poly.pdbx_strand_id
1 'polypeptide(L)'
;MLTRPIKDWLSEYKGLSNNEVLSFACGLSVNEELISDLFTLFETPPFYVQELDPVCHQLYEFYRSKEEKLKRFALQFVPTLIWLYLRCLSLGQKKVCGGVETLLLGVYNLVSLCL
;
A
#
# COMPACT_ATOMS: atom_id res chain seq x y z
N MET A 1 -7.47 7.02 12.49
CA MET A 1 -7.00 8.29 11.90
C MET A 1 -5.60 8.03 11.39
N LEU A 2 -5.31 8.30 10.12
CA LEU A 2 -3.96 8.09 9.59
C LEU A 2 -2.92 8.88 10.40
N THR A 3 -1.81 8.22 10.72
CA THR A 3 -0.66 8.82 11.39
C THR A 3 -0.03 9.89 10.50
N ARG A 4 0.76 10.77 11.11
CA ARG A 4 1.47 11.82 10.36
C ARG A 4 2.43 11.24 9.30
N PRO A 5 3.26 10.21 9.61
CA PRO A 5 4.12 9.58 8.60
C PRO A 5 3.37 9.12 7.35
N ILE A 6 2.21 8.47 7.51
CA ILE A 6 1.40 8.03 6.36
C ILE A 6 0.85 9.22 5.56
N LYS A 7 0.35 10.26 6.23
CA LYS A 7 -0.19 11.45 5.56
C LYS A 7 0.88 12.21 4.77
N ASP A 8 2.05 12.37 5.38
CA ASP A 8 3.19 13.06 4.78
C ASP A 8 3.67 12.24 3.56
N TRP A 9 3.81 10.92 3.71
CA TRP A 9 4.14 9.98 2.62
C TRP A 9 3.15 10.02 1.45
N LEU A 10 1.83 10.06 1.73
CA LEU A 10 0.79 10.15 0.70
C LEU A 10 0.86 11.48 -0.06
N SER A 11 1.29 12.55 0.61
CA SER A 11 1.35 13.90 0.04
C SER A 11 2.63 14.12 -0.74
N GLU A 12 3.76 13.65 -0.20
CA GLU A 12 5.09 13.75 -0.82
C GLU A 12 5.09 13.10 -2.21
N TYR A 13 4.64 11.85 -2.32
CA TYR A 13 4.68 11.12 -3.57
C TYR A 13 3.90 11.81 -4.71
N LYS A 14 2.75 12.43 -4.39
CA LYS A 14 1.92 13.16 -5.37
C LYS A 14 2.61 14.40 -5.94
N GLY A 15 3.57 14.96 -5.21
CA GLY A 15 4.30 16.17 -5.60
C GLY A 15 5.62 15.91 -6.33
N LEU A 16 6.06 14.65 -6.43
CA LEU A 16 7.37 14.32 -7.01
C LEU A 16 7.40 14.51 -8.52
N SER A 17 8.48 15.10 -9.01
CA SER A 17 8.87 15.00 -10.41
C SER A 17 9.53 13.64 -10.69
N ASN A 18 9.59 13.25 -11.98
CA ASN A 18 10.21 11.99 -12.40
C ASN A 18 11.67 11.82 -11.91
N ASN A 19 12.41 12.93 -11.73
CA ASN A 19 13.81 12.89 -11.30
C ASN A 19 13.97 12.65 -9.79
N GLU A 20 12.92 12.87 -9.00
CA GLU A 20 12.95 12.75 -7.54
C GLU A 20 12.50 11.35 -7.07
N VAL A 21 11.80 10.59 -7.93
CA VAL A 21 11.23 9.26 -7.62
C VAL A 21 12.30 8.29 -7.11
N LEU A 22 13.49 8.27 -7.72
CA LEU A 22 14.56 7.38 -7.29
C LEU A 22 15.05 7.74 -5.87
N SER A 23 15.24 9.02 -5.58
CA SER A 23 15.68 9.49 -4.26
C SER A 23 14.65 9.14 -3.19
N PHE A 24 13.38 9.43 -3.47
CA PHE A 24 12.25 9.05 -2.62
C PHE A 24 12.20 7.54 -2.36
N ALA A 25 12.33 6.72 -3.40
CA ALA A 25 12.31 5.26 -3.28
C ALA A 25 13.48 4.72 -2.44
N CYS A 26 14.64 5.38 -2.45
CA CYS A 26 15.76 5.03 -1.58
C CYS A 26 15.44 5.33 -0.12
N GLY A 27 14.89 6.50 0.17
CA GLY A 27 14.49 6.91 1.52
C GLY A 27 13.41 6.02 2.14
N LEU A 28 12.44 5.56 1.33
CA LEU A 28 11.36 4.69 1.80
C LEU A 28 11.84 3.37 2.41
N SER A 29 12.87 2.77 1.82
CA SER A 29 13.34 1.44 2.23
C SER A 29 13.92 1.39 3.65
N VAL A 30 14.26 2.54 4.23
CA VAL A 30 14.83 2.69 5.58
C VAL A 30 13.90 3.44 6.53
N ASN A 31 12.69 3.82 6.10
CA ASN A 31 11.73 4.54 6.93
C ASN A 31 10.93 3.54 7.80
N GLU A 32 11.54 3.09 8.89
CA GLU A 32 10.95 2.10 9.81
C GLU A 32 9.65 2.59 10.46
N GLU A 33 9.55 3.89 10.76
CA GLU A 33 8.34 4.50 11.33
C GLU A 33 7.15 4.36 10.39
N LEU A 34 7.32 4.76 9.12
CA LEU A 34 6.27 4.62 8.10
C LEU A 34 5.88 3.15 7.89
N ILE A 35 6.87 2.25 7.81
CA ILE A 35 6.61 0.82 7.59
C ILE A 35 5.81 0.23 8.76
N SER A 36 6.20 0.54 10.00
CA SER A 36 5.50 0.13 11.21
C SER A 36 4.06 0.67 11.26
N ASP A 37 3.87 1.94 10.91
CA ASP A 37 2.55 2.56 10.84
C ASP A 37 1.65 1.90 9.78
N LEU A 38 2.20 1.55 8.62
CA LEU A 38 1.47 0.84 7.56
C LEU A 38 1.07 -0.56 8.00
N PHE A 39 1.95 -1.34 8.63
CA PHE A 39 1.57 -2.64 9.21
C PHE A 39 0.49 -2.49 10.27
N THR A 40 0.63 -1.52 11.17
CA THR A 40 -0.36 -1.23 12.21
C THR A 40 -1.73 -0.91 11.60
N LEU A 41 -1.78 -0.10 10.54
CA LEU A 41 -3.00 0.22 9.80
C LEU A 41 -3.68 -1.03 9.22
N PHE A 42 -2.92 -1.99 8.71
CA PHE A 42 -3.47 -3.21 8.10
C PHE A 42 -3.84 -4.29 9.13
N GLU A 43 -3.20 -4.30 10.29
CA GLU A 43 -3.37 -5.35 11.31
C GLU A 43 -4.36 -4.98 12.41
N THR A 44 -4.50 -3.68 12.73
CA THR A 44 -5.22 -3.21 13.92
C THR A 44 -6.61 -2.66 13.56
N PRO A 45 -7.70 -3.39 13.87
CA PRO A 45 -9.05 -2.85 13.72
C PRO A 45 -9.33 -1.71 14.74
N PRO A 46 -10.31 -0.82 14.50
CA PRO A 46 -11.26 -0.82 13.39
C PRO A 46 -10.65 -0.32 12.06
N PHE A 47 -11.08 -0.93 10.96
CA PHE A 47 -10.66 -0.57 9.61
C PHE A 47 -11.64 0.40 8.97
N TYR A 48 -11.11 1.39 8.24
CA TYR A 48 -11.90 2.44 7.62
C TYR A 48 -11.53 2.62 6.14
N VAL A 49 -12.55 2.68 5.28
CA VAL A 49 -12.37 2.85 3.83
C VAL A 49 -11.56 4.10 3.50
N GLN A 50 -11.86 5.23 4.16
CA GLN A 50 -11.16 6.50 3.95
C GLN A 50 -9.67 6.49 4.37
N GLU A 51 -9.23 5.44 5.08
CA GLU A 51 -7.84 5.26 5.49
C GLU A 51 -7.14 4.23 4.62
N LEU A 52 -7.81 3.09 4.33
CA LEU A 52 -7.24 2.00 3.54
C LEU A 52 -7.13 2.36 2.06
N ASP A 53 -8.16 2.95 1.45
CA ASP A 53 -8.21 3.22 0.01
C ASP A 53 -7.05 4.09 -0.50
N PRO A 54 -6.71 5.26 0.10
CA PRO A 54 -5.60 6.07 -0.40
C PRO A 54 -4.25 5.36 -0.28
N VAL A 55 -4.07 4.55 0.76
CA VAL A 55 -2.85 3.76 0.97
C VAL A 55 -2.76 2.63 -0.06
N CYS A 56 -3.84 1.87 -0.27
CA CYS A 56 -3.90 0.81 -1.28
C CYS A 56 -3.66 1.37 -2.69
N HIS A 57 -4.22 2.54 -2.99
CA HIS A 57 -4.01 3.21 -4.26
C HIS A 57 -2.53 3.58 -4.48
N GLN A 58 -1.88 4.19 -3.49
CA GLN A 58 -0.46 4.54 -3.61
C GLN A 58 0.45 3.30 -3.72
N LEU A 59 0.17 2.23 -2.97
CA LEU A 59 0.90 0.96 -3.11
C LEU A 59 0.71 0.35 -4.51
N TYR A 60 -0.48 0.48 -5.09
CA TYR A 60 -0.71 0.04 -6.46
C TYR A 60 0.09 0.87 -7.48
N GLU A 61 0.12 2.20 -7.33
CA GLU A 61 0.96 3.07 -8.16
C GLU A 61 2.45 2.71 -8.06
N PHE A 62 2.93 2.42 -6.85
CA PHE A 62 4.31 1.95 -6.63
C PHE A 62 4.60 0.65 -7.37
N TYR A 63 3.69 -0.30 -7.29
CA TYR A 63 3.84 -1.59 -7.96
C TYR A 63 3.83 -1.47 -9.50
N ARG A 64 3.05 -0.53 -10.06
CA ARG A 64 3.05 -0.24 -11.50
C ARG A 64 4.24 0.57 -11.99
N SER A 65 4.94 1.27 -11.10
CA SER A 65 6.07 2.13 -11.47
C SER A 65 7.20 1.32 -12.13
N LYS A 66 8.10 1.99 -12.85
CA LYS A 66 9.32 1.32 -13.36
C LYS A 66 10.39 1.13 -12.28
N GLU A 67 10.19 1.70 -11.10
CA GLU A 67 11.18 1.69 -10.02
C GLU A 67 11.06 0.45 -9.15
N GLU A 68 12.02 -0.45 -9.31
CA GLU A 68 12.05 -1.74 -8.63
C GLU A 68 12.00 -1.62 -7.10
N LYS A 69 12.59 -0.55 -6.52
CA LYS A 69 12.50 -0.28 -5.08
C LYS A 69 11.07 -0.01 -4.62
N LEU A 70 10.29 0.75 -5.39
CA LEU A 70 8.87 1.01 -5.09
C LEU A 70 8.04 -0.27 -5.22
N LYS A 71 8.30 -1.08 -6.24
CA LYS A 71 7.64 -2.38 -6.40
C LYS A 71 7.87 -3.28 -5.18
N ARG A 72 9.13 -3.43 -4.75
CA ARG A 72 9.48 -4.22 -3.55
C ARG A 72 8.84 -3.67 -2.29
N PHE A 73 8.84 -2.33 -2.14
CA PHE A 73 8.16 -1.68 -1.02
C PHE A 73 6.67 -2.00 -0.99
N ALA A 74 5.98 -2.02 -2.14
CA ALA A 74 4.57 -2.39 -2.21
C ALA A 74 4.35 -3.88 -1.89
N LEU A 75 5.19 -4.76 -2.46
CA LEU A 75 5.04 -6.20 -2.32
C LEU A 75 5.24 -6.72 -0.90
N GLN A 76 6.01 -6.04 -0.05
CA GLN A 76 6.24 -6.48 1.33
C GLN A 76 4.94 -6.55 2.16
N PHE A 77 3.92 -5.77 1.80
CA PHE A 77 2.63 -5.72 2.51
C PHE A 77 1.63 -6.75 2.00
N VAL A 78 1.88 -7.42 0.87
CA VAL A 78 0.93 -8.36 0.24
C VAL A 78 0.49 -9.47 1.19
N PRO A 79 1.36 -10.13 1.97
CA PRO A 79 0.91 -11.14 2.93
C PRO A 79 -0.09 -10.61 3.95
N THR A 80 0.18 -9.43 4.53
CA THR A 80 -0.71 -8.77 5.50
C THR A 80 -2.02 -8.31 4.86
N LEU A 81 -1.96 -7.81 3.62
CA LEU A 81 -3.15 -7.42 2.86
C LEU A 81 -4.06 -8.62 2.52
N ILE A 82 -3.48 -9.78 2.20
CA ILE A 82 -4.24 -11.03 2.02
C ILE A 82 -4.93 -11.42 3.32
N TRP A 83 -4.21 -11.40 4.45
CA TRP A 83 -4.80 -11.67 5.75
C TRP A 83 -5.96 -10.71 6.07
N LEU A 84 -5.74 -9.40 5.85
CA LEU A 84 -6.75 -8.37 6.08
C LEU A 84 -7.99 -8.64 5.23
N TYR A 85 -7.83 -8.90 3.93
CA TYR A 85 -8.93 -9.22 3.02
C TYR A 85 -9.73 -10.44 3.51
N LEU A 86 -9.04 -11.55 3.82
CA LEU A 86 -9.69 -12.78 4.31
C LEU A 86 -10.43 -12.56 5.63
N ARG A 87 -9.86 -11.77 6.54
CA ARG A 87 -10.51 -11.38 7.80
C ARG A 87 -11.77 -10.53 7.55
N CYS A 88 -11.72 -9.57 6.63
CA CYS A 88 -12.90 -8.78 6.29
C CYS A 88 -14.00 -9.66 5.71
N LEU A 89 -13.65 -10.63 4.85
CA LEU A 89 -14.60 -11.57 4.28
C LEU A 89 -15.27 -12.43 5.35
N SER A 90 -14.50 -12.97 6.30
CA SER A 90 -15.03 -13.87 7.34
C SER A 90 -15.97 -13.17 8.32
N LEU A 91 -15.76 -11.86 8.54
CA LEU A 91 -16.60 -11.03 9.42
C LEU A 91 -17.73 -10.30 8.69
N GLY A 92 -17.93 -10.55 7.38
CA GLY A 92 -18.95 -9.87 6.58
C GLY A 92 -18.67 -8.39 6.31
N GLN A 93 -17.45 -7.91 6.55
CA GLN A 93 -17.01 -6.51 6.40
C GLN A 93 -16.50 -6.20 4.98
N LYS A 94 -17.05 -6.84 3.94
CA LYS A 94 -16.54 -6.74 2.55
C LYS A 94 -16.42 -5.30 2.05
N LYS A 95 -17.37 -4.43 2.42
CA LYS A 95 -17.40 -3.02 1.99
C LYS A 95 -16.18 -2.22 2.45
N VAL A 96 -15.49 -2.66 3.50
CA VAL A 96 -14.33 -1.95 4.06
C VAL A 96 -13.06 -2.20 3.25
N CYS A 97 -12.99 -3.32 2.53
CA CYS A 97 -11.72 -3.86 2.00
C CYS A 97 -11.68 -3.86 0.46
N GLY A 98 -12.47 -2.99 -0.18
CA GLY A 98 -12.53 -2.84 -1.63
C GLY A 98 -11.21 -2.34 -2.25
N GLY A 99 -10.53 -1.38 -1.61
CA GLY A 99 -9.20 -0.94 -2.01
C GLY A 99 -8.15 -2.06 -1.92
N VAL A 100 -8.23 -2.89 -0.87
CA VAL A 100 -7.35 -4.06 -0.67
C VAL A 100 -7.57 -5.10 -1.78
N GLU A 101 -8.83 -5.44 -2.07
CA GLU A 101 -9.21 -6.36 -3.15
C GLU A 101 -8.68 -5.88 -4.50
N THR A 102 -8.87 -4.59 -4.79
CA THR A 102 -8.40 -3.98 -6.05
C THR A 102 -6.89 -4.05 -6.18
N LEU A 103 -6.14 -3.75 -5.11
CA LEU A 103 -4.69 -3.84 -5.08
C LEU A 103 -4.22 -5.29 -5.31
N LEU A 104 -4.77 -6.27 -4.59
CA LEU A 104 -4.38 -7.68 -4.71
C LEU A 104 -4.65 -8.25 -6.11
N LEU A 105 -5.82 -7.95 -6.69
CA LEU A 105 -6.16 -8.32 -8.06
C LEU A 105 -5.23 -7.63 -9.07
N GLY A 106 -4.93 -6.35 -8.84
CA GLY A 106 -4.00 -5.59 -9.67
C GLY A 106 -2.59 -6.17 -9.66
N VAL A 107 -2.09 -6.59 -8.48
CA VAL A 107 -0.80 -7.28 -8.34
C VAL A 107 -0.82 -8.61 -9.10
N TYR A 108 -1.82 -9.46 -8.86
CA TYR A 108 -1.95 -10.74 -9.56
C TYR A 108 -1.91 -10.60 -11.08
N ASN A 109 -2.72 -9.69 -11.64
CA ASN A 109 -2.83 -9.51 -13.08
C ASN A 109 -1.52 -9.06 -13.74
N LEU A 110 -0.79 -8.14 -13.10
CA LEU A 110 0.47 -7.62 -13.63
C LEU A 110 1.62 -8.64 -13.50
N VAL A 111 1.59 -9.50 -12.47
CA VAL A 111 2.50 -10.66 -12.40
C VAL A 111 2.20 -11.62 -13.55
N SER A 112 0.92 -11.95 -13.78
CA SER A 112 0.51 -12.90 -14.83
C SER A 112 0.79 -12.41 -16.25
N LEU A 113 0.84 -11.09 -16.48
CA LEU A 113 1.22 -10.52 -17.78
C LEU A 113 2.73 -10.54 -18.04
N CYS A 114 3.55 -10.81 -17.02
CA CYS A 114 5.01 -10.90 -17.14
C CYS A 114 5.53 -12.35 -17.28
N LEU A 115 4.65 -13.35 -17.20
CA LEU A 115 4.94 -14.78 -17.39
C LEU A 115 4.46 -15.23 -18.77
#